data_AF-T0T7W1-F1
#
_entry.id   AF-T0T7W1-F1
#
_cell.length_a   1.000
_cell.length_b   1.000
_cell.length_c   1.000
_cell.angle_alpha   90.00
_cell.angle_beta   90.00
_cell.angle_gamma   90.00
#
_symmetry.space_group_name_H-M   'P 1'
#
loop_
_entity.id
_entity.type
_entity.pdbx_description
1 polymer ?
#
loop_
_entity_poly.entity_id
_entity_poly.type
_entity_poly.pdbx_seq_one_letter_code
_entity_poly.pdbx_strand_id
1 'polypeptide(L)'
;MDKATSKKLSGAEFVVTNKAGDRYLKQTVSNGAVIKNEWISSKDNATVFKSDENGYFEVIGLPYGNANQSAKDGKTTYKIVETKAPKDYALLQQPIEFVVNSSYYEDPTAVELKKSDSQDVKNNKVTIPQTGGIGSIIVVAVGVVLAVVGLFVKRRVTK
;
A
#
# COMPACT_ATOMS: atom_id res chain seq x y z
N MET A 1 -1.60 5.16 2.66
CA MET A 1 -2.23 6.45 2.32
C MET A 1 -2.16 6.71 0.82
N ASP A 2 -3.02 7.56 0.28
CA ASP A 2 -2.96 8.04 -1.11
C ASP A 2 -1.74 8.95 -1.28
N LYS A 3 -0.95 8.70 -2.34
CA LYS A 3 0.30 9.43 -2.58
C LYS A 3 0.10 10.92 -2.89
N ALA A 4 -1.00 11.29 -3.53
CA ALA A 4 -1.25 12.64 -4.02
C ALA A 4 -2.00 13.51 -3.01
N THR A 5 -2.97 12.92 -2.31
CA THR A 5 -3.91 13.63 -1.43
C THR A 5 -3.65 13.40 0.06
N SER A 6 -2.71 12.50 0.40
CA SER A 6 -2.44 12.07 1.77
C SER A 6 -3.64 11.44 2.50
N LYS A 7 -4.72 11.11 1.77
CA LYS A 7 -5.89 10.42 2.33
C LYS A 7 -5.46 9.09 2.93
N LYS A 8 -5.88 8.81 4.18
CA LYS A 8 -5.64 7.52 4.82
C LYS A 8 -6.47 6.41 4.16
N LEU A 9 -5.87 5.22 4.02
CA LEU A 9 -6.45 4.12 3.22
C LEU A 9 -6.57 2.84 4.04
N SER A 10 -7.79 2.36 4.17
CA SER A 10 -8.10 1.08 4.82
C SER A 10 -8.07 -0.08 3.84
N GLY A 11 -7.88 -1.29 4.37
CA GLY A 11 -8.03 -2.54 3.62
C GLY A 11 -6.86 -2.95 2.73
N ALA A 12 -5.71 -2.27 2.79
CA ALA A 12 -4.47 -2.82 2.25
C ALA A 12 -4.02 -4.00 3.10
N GLU A 13 -3.40 -5.01 2.47
CA GLU A 13 -2.85 -6.17 3.18
C GLU A 13 -1.35 -6.27 2.90
N PHE A 14 -0.57 -6.51 3.95
CA PHE A 14 0.88 -6.51 3.94
C PHE A 14 1.45 -7.77 4.58
N VAL A 15 2.65 -8.15 4.16
CA VAL A 15 3.50 -9.11 4.88
C VAL A 15 4.85 -8.47 5.18
N VAL A 16 5.51 -8.92 6.25
CA VAL A 16 6.86 -8.46 6.62
C VAL A 16 7.88 -9.51 6.23
N THR A 17 9.03 -9.06 5.75
CA THR A 17 10.18 -9.90 5.41
C THR A 17 11.46 -9.41 6.10
N ASN A 18 12.44 -10.29 6.22
CA ASN A 18 13.80 -9.92 6.61
C ASN A 18 14.44 -8.97 5.58
N LYS A 19 15.62 -8.40 5.89
CA LYS A 19 16.33 -7.51 4.96
C LYS A 19 16.57 -8.12 3.57
N ALA A 20 16.89 -9.42 3.51
CA ALA A 20 17.13 -10.12 2.25
C ALA A 20 15.85 -10.24 1.40
N GLY A 21 14.67 -10.31 2.03
CA GLY A 21 13.38 -10.48 1.37
C GLY A 21 13.04 -11.93 1.04
N ASP A 22 13.80 -12.90 1.56
CA ASP A 22 13.67 -14.33 1.29
C ASP A 22 12.95 -15.10 2.41
N ARG A 23 12.74 -14.46 3.57
CA ARG A 23 11.99 -15.01 4.70
C ARG A 23 10.87 -14.08 5.11
N TYR A 24 9.70 -14.66 5.36
CA TYR A 24 8.48 -13.98 5.77
C TYR A 24 8.22 -14.17 7.26
N LEU A 25 7.72 -13.12 7.90
CA LEU A 25 7.32 -13.13 9.29
C LEU A 25 6.04 -13.94 9.46
N LYS A 26 6.07 -14.90 10.38
CA LYS A 26 4.90 -15.57 10.93
C LYS A 26 4.87 -15.35 12.44
N GLN A 27 3.84 -14.65 12.92
CA GLN A 27 3.59 -14.41 14.33
C GLN A 27 2.54 -15.39 14.85
N THR A 28 2.81 -15.95 16.02
CA THR A 28 1.80 -16.65 16.82
C THR A 28 1.31 -15.69 17.89
N VAL A 29 -0.01 -15.45 17.92
CA VAL A 29 -0.66 -14.57 18.90
C VAL A 29 -1.48 -15.43 19.85
N SER A 30 -1.35 -15.16 21.15
CA SER A 30 -2.16 -15.77 22.20
C SER A 30 -2.60 -14.68 23.16
N ASN A 31 -3.89 -14.64 23.51
CA ASN A 31 -4.49 -13.61 24.37
C ASN A 31 -4.14 -12.17 23.95
N GLY A 32 -4.10 -11.90 22.65
CA GLY A 32 -3.79 -10.57 22.10
C GLY A 32 -2.30 -10.18 22.14
N ALA A 33 -1.41 -11.03 22.64
CA ALA A 33 0.03 -10.80 22.66
C ALA A 33 0.76 -11.71 21.66
N VAL A 34 1.79 -11.17 20.99
CA VAL A 34 2.71 -11.97 20.17
C VAL A 34 3.56 -12.82 21.10
N ILE A 35 3.41 -14.15 21.02
CA ILE A 35 4.16 -15.11 21.84
C ILE A 35 5.31 -15.77 21.08
N LYS A 36 5.32 -15.68 19.75
CA LYS A 36 6.36 -16.28 18.91
C LYS A 36 6.47 -15.56 17.58
N ASN A 37 7.70 -15.34 17.12
CA ASN A 37 8.01 -14.92 15.76
C ASN A 37 8.83 -16.00 15.07
N GLU A 38 8.46 -16.31 13.83
CA GLU A 38 9.14 -17.27 12.97
C GLU A 38 9.44 -16.65 11.61
N TRP A 39 10.56 -17.05 11.01
CA TRP A 39 11.01 -16.60 9.69
C TRP A 39 10.94 -17.76 8.69
N ILE A 40 9.82 -17.85 7.98
CA ILE A 40 9.49 -18.97 7.09
C ILE A 40 9.74 -18.60 5.61
N SER A 41 9.94 -19.59 4.74
CA SER A 41 10.12 -19.36 3.30
C SER A 41 8.81 -19.16 2.52
N SER A 42 7.70 -19.69 3.04
CA SER A 42 6.40 -19.65 2.37
C SER A 42 5.67 -18.34 2.65
N LYS A 43 5.45 -17.51 1.62
CA LYS A 43 4.64 -16.28 1.71
C LYS A 43 3.20 -16.55 2.15
N ASP A 44 2.60 -17.63 1.65
CA ASP A 44 1.18 -17.95 1.90
C ASP A 44 0.85 -18.26 3.36
N ASN A 45 1.87 -18.61 4.15
CA ASN A 45 1.75 -18.92 5.58
C ASN A 45 2.21 -17.76 6.48
N ALA A 46 2.57 -16.61 5.90
CA ALA A 46 3.02 -15.44 6.62
C ALA A 46 1.86 -14.75 7.34
N THR A 47 2.17 -13.98 8.38
CA THR A 47 1.16 -13.12 9.02
C THR A 47 0.81 -11.96 8.10
N VAL A 48 -0.48 -11.82 7.84
CA VAL A 48 -1.03 -10.71 7.05
C VAL A 48 -1.44 -9.58 7.97
N PHE A 49 -0.86 -8.40 7.75
CA PHE A 49 -1.21 -7.16 8.44
C PHE A 49 -2.13 -6.33 7.56
N LYS A 50 -3.30 -5.99 8.07
CA LYS A 50 -4.31 -5.23 7.33
C LYS A 50 -4.40 -3.82 7.86
N SER A 51 -4.43 -2.82 6.98
CA SER A 51 -4.71 -1.45 7.39
C SER A 51 -6.17 -1.29 7.86
N ASP A 52 -6.32 -0.71 9.04
CA ASP A 52 -7.60 -0.45 9.70
C ASP A 52 -8.37 0.71 9.04
N GLU A 53 -9.52 1.07 9.61
CA GLU A 53 -10.38 2.16 9.11
C GLU A 53 -9.67 3.53 9.11
N ASN A 54 -8.69 3.71 9.99
CA ASN A 54 -7.88 4.91 10.08
C ASN A 54 -6.64 4.84 9.16
N GLY A 55 -6.47 3.75 8.43
CA GLY A 55 -5.39 3.49 7.49
C GLY A 55 -4.06 3.12 8.14
N TYR A 56 -4.08 2.63 9.38
CA TYR A 56 -2.91 2.18 10.14
C TYR A 56 -2.89 0.65 10.27
N PHE A 57 -1.70 0.09 10.40
CA PHE A 57 -1.48 -1.26 10.90
C PHE A 57 -0.24 -1.23 11.78
N GLU A 58 -0.12 -2.19 12.69
CA GLU A 58 1.00 -2.27 13.62
C GLU A 58 1.68 -3.63 13.53
N VAL A 59 3.00 -3.64 13.61
CA VAL A 59 3.82 -4.85 13.70
C VAL A 59 4.66 -4.75 14.97
N ILE A 60 4.33 -5.57 15.96
CA ILE A 60 4.98 -5.55 17.28
C ILE A 60 5.87 -6.78 17.50
N GLY A 61 6.84 -6.64 18.42
CA GLY A 61 7.66 -7.76 18.88
C GLY A 61 8.80 -8.16 17.93
N LEU A 62 9.14 -7.34 16.93
CA LEU A 62 10.27 -7.62 16.05
C LEU A 62 11.62 -7.50 16.79
N PRO A 63 12.53 -8.47 16.64
CA PRO A 63 13.86 -8.37 17.24
C PRO A 63 14.69 -7.28 16.53
N TYR A 64 15.61 -6.66 17.28
CA TYR A 64 16.53 -5.67 16.75
C TYR A 64 17.93 -5.83 17.35
N GLY A 65 18.95 -5.40 16.60
CA GLY A 65 20.34 -5.48 17.03
C GLY A 65 20.87 -6.92 17.09
N ASN A 66 22.06 -7.07 17.65
CA ASN A 66 22.73 -8.36 17.83
C ASN A 66 22.84 -8.72 19.32
N ALA A 67 23.07 -10.00 19.60
CA ALA A 67 23.37 -10.44 20.96
C ALA A 67 24.59 -9.69 21.51
N ASN A 68 24.53 -9.29 22.78
CA ASN A 68 25.55 -8.50 23.48
C ASN A 68 25.79 -7.09 22.92
N GLN A 69 24.94 -6.59 22.03
CA GLN A 69 24.96 -5.19 21.60
C GLN A 69 24.17 -4.31 22.58
N SER A 70 24.69 -3.11 22.84
CA SER A 70 23.94 -2.05 23.54
C SER A 70 22.60 -1.80 22.82
N ALA A 71 21.51 -1.75 23.59
CA ALA A 71 20.17 -1.53 23.04
C ALA A 71 20.09 -0.21 22.24
N LYS A 72 20.81 0.84 22.68
CA LYS A 72 20.84 2.14 22.02
C LYS A 72 21.37 2.08 20.58
N ASP A 73 22.25 1.12 20.31
CA ASP A 73 22.90 0.95 19.01
C ASP A 73 22.27 -0.18 18.18
N GLY A 74 21.40 -0.97 18.81
CA GLY A 74 20.70 -2.09 18.19
C GLY A 74 19.75 -1.61 17.11
N LYS A 75 19.96 -2.07 15.88
CA LYS A 75 19.11 -1.78 14.72
C LYS A 75 19.00 -3.00 13.82
N THR A 76 17.81 -3.27 13.31
CA THR A 76 17.60 -4.32 12.30
C THR A 76 16.65 -3.81 11.22
N THR A 77 17.05 -3.99 9.97
CA THR A 77 16.25 -3.63 8.80
C THR A 77 15.34 -4.78 8.40
N TYR A 78 14.09 -4.43 8.10
CA TYR A 78 13.07 -5.30 7.58
C TYR A 78 12.41 -4.67 6.35
N LYS A 79 11.55 -5.42 5.68
CA LYS A 79 10.81 -4.97 4.51
C LYS A 79 9.33 -5.26 4.67
N ILE A 80 8.48 -4.31 4.31
CA ILE A 80 7.03 -4.49 4.17
C ILE A 80 6.74 -4.72 2.69
N VAL A 81 6.01 -5.78 2.37
CA VAL A 81 5.56 -6.11 1.03
C VAL A 81 4.05 -5.99 0.99
N GLU A 82 3.52 -5.12 0.15
CA GLU A 82 2.08 -5.05 -0.11
C GLU A 82 1.65 -6.29 -0.90
N THR A 83 0.65 -6.99 -0.38
CA THR A 83 0.07 -8.19 -0.98
C THR A 83 -1.29 -7.93 -1.60
N LYS A 84 -1.97 -6.89 -1.13
CA LYS A 84 -3.24 -6.41 -1.67
C LYS A 84 -3.32 -4.91 -1.50
N ALA A 85 -3.52 -4.21 -2.60
CA ALA A 85 -3.75 -2.76 -2.58
C ALA A 85 -5.13 -2.42 -1.98
N PRO A 86 -5.30 -1.22 -1.42
CA PRO A 86 -6.63 -0.67 -1.17
C PRO A 86 -7.49 -0.65 -2.43
N LYS A 87 -8.81 -0.65 -2.26
CA LYS A 87 -9.76 -0.57 -3.38
C LYS A 87 -9.48 0.66 -4.25
N ASP A 88 -9.39 0.43 -5.57
CA ASP A 88 -9.12 1.43 -6.61
C ASP A 88 -7.67 2.00 -6.59
N TYR A 89 -6.73 1.32 -5.93
CA TYR A 89 -5.29 1.65 -5.93
C TYR A 89 -4.47 0.55 -6.59
N ALA A 90 -3.31 0.93 -7.13
CA ALA A 90 -2.37 0.03 -7.76
C ALA A 90 -1.49 -0.64 -6.70
N LEU A 91 -1.29 -1.94 -6.82
CA LEU A 91 -0.38 -2.71 -5.96
C LEU A 91 1.06 -2.19 -6.10
N LEU A 92 1.69 -1.93 -4.95
CA LEU A 92 3.10 -1.57 -4.88
C LEU A 92 3.97 -2.70 -5.44
N GLN A 93 4.82 -2.34 -6.40
CA GLN A 93 5.73 -3.28 -7.07
C GLN A 93 7.03 -3.52 -6.29
N GLN A 94 7.37 -2.62 -5.38
CA GLN A 94 8.61 -2.63 -4.62
C GLN A 94 8.32 -2.74 -3.12
N PRO A 95 9.03 -3.60 -2.38
CA PRO A 95 8.99 -3.60 -0.92
C PRO A 95 9.46 -2.26 -0.34
N ILE A 96 8.98 -1.94 0.85
CA ILE A 96 9.36 -0.74 1.60
C ILE A 96 10.25 -1.16 2.76
N GLU A 97 11.46 -0.62 2.82
CA GLU A 97 12.37 -0.87 3.95
C GLU A 97 11.99 -0.04 5.17
N PHE A 98 12.13 -0.65 6.35
CA PHE A 98 11.98 0.00 7.64
C PHE A 98 13.00 -0.55 8.65
N VAL A 99 13.35 0.26 9.65
CA VAL A 99 14.35 -0.09 10.66
C VAL A 99 13.70 -0.16 12.03
N VAL A 100 13.84 -1.30 12.69
CA VAL A 100 13.45 -1.48 14.09
C VAL A 100 14.67 -1.24 14.96
N ASN A 101 14.48 -0.48 16.04
CA ASN A 101 15.49 -0.17 17.05
C ASN A 101 14.85 -0.29 18.45
N SER A 102 15.57 0.12 19.50
CA SER A 102 15.14 -0.07 20.89
C SER A 102 13.91 0.69 21.33
N SER A 103 13.43 1.67 20.58
CA SER A 103 12.32 2.50 21.00
C SER A 103 11.33 2.76 19.87
N TYR A 104 10.06 2.50 20.18
CA TYR A 104 8.93 3.01 19.39
C TYR A 104 8.61 4.48 19.70
N TYR A 105 9.18 5.02 20.78
CA TYR A 105 9.05 6.43 21.18
C TYR A 105 10.23 7.24 20.68
N GLU A 106 10.02 8.53 20.37
CA GLU A 106 11.09 9.45 19.96
C GLU A 106 12.16 9.58 21.03
N ASP A 107 11.75 9.64 22.30
CA ASP A 107 12.62 9.58 23.46
C ASP A 107 12.03 8.62 24.51
N PRO A 108 12.58 7.41 24.68
CA PRO A 108 12.12 6.45 25.68
C PRO A 108 12.44 6.88 27.13
N THR A 109 13.23 7.94 27.32
CA THR A 109 13.61 8.48 28.63
C THR A 109 12.82 9.72 29.03
N ALA A 110 11.98 10.23 28.14
CA ALA A 110 11.12 11.37 28.41
C ALA A 110 10.02 11.04 29.43
N VAL A 111 9.65 12.05 30.23
CA VAL A 111 8.54 11.98 31.19
C VAL A 111 7.21 11.79 30.46
N GLU A 112 7.07 12.39 29.28
CA GLU A 112 5.95 12.18 28.36
C GLU A 112 6.44 11.40 27.13
N LEU A 113 5.96 10.17 26.99
CA LEU A 113 6.33 9.31 25.88
C LEU A 113 5.60 9.74 24.60
N LYS A 114 6.35 10.33 23.66
CA LYS A 114 5.86 10.63 22.32
C LYS A 114 6.16 9.47 21.38
N LYS A 115 5.12 8.87 20.78
CA LYS A 115 5.28 7.83 19.75
C LYS A 115 6.07 8.41 18.58
N SER A 116 7.03 7.63 18.06
CA SER A 116 7.74 7.98 16.83
C SER A 116 6.77 8.01 15.66
N ASP A 117 7.03 8.88 14.69
CA ASP A 117 6.20 9.02 13.50
C ASP A 117 6.07 7.67 12.79
N SER A 118 4.82 7.33 12.44
CA SER A 118 4.54 6.13 11.66
C SER A 118 5.13 6.27 10.25
N GLN A 119 5.71 5.19 9.73
CA GLN A 119 6.19 5.18 8.35
C GLN A 119 5.03 5.14 7.36
N ASP A 120 5.01 6.10 6.44
CA ASP A 120 3.97 6.18 5.41
C ASP A 120 4.19 5.18 4.27
N VAL A 121 3.14 4.40 3.97
CA VAL A 121 3.04 3.59 2.76
C VAL A 121 2.18 4.33 1.72
N LYS A 122 2.81 4.82 0.66
CA LYS A 122 2.17 5.68 -0.36
C LYS A 122 1.67 4.88 -1.56
N ASN A 123 0.35 4.79 -1.70
CA ASN A 123 -0.34 4.08 -2.77
C ASN A 123 -0.76 5.03 -3.90
N ASN A 124 -0.64 4.58 -5.15
CA ASN A 124 -1.09 5.33 -6.32
C ASN A 124 -2.53 4.94 -6.67
N LYS A 125 -3.44 5.91 -6.73
CA LYS A 125 -4.81 5.65 -7.19
C LYS A 125 -4.79 5.22 -8.65
N VAL A 126 -5.52 4.16 -8.98
CA VAL A 126 -5.71 3.76 -10.38
C VAL A 126 -6.61 4.81 -11.01
N THR A 127 -6.02 5.67 -11.83
CA THR A 127 -6.76 6.61 -12.67
C THR A 127 -6.74 6.09 -14.09
N ILE A 128 -7.91 5.73 -14.62
CA ILE A 128 -8.06 5.65 -16.06
C ILE A 128 -8.16 7.12 -16.51
N PRO A 129 -7.26 7.61 -17.39
CA PRO A 129 -7.45 8.92 -17.96
C PRO A 129 -8.83 8.94 -18.63
N GLN A 130 -9.64 9.95 -18.34
CA GLN A 130 -10.83 10.21 -19.15
C GLN A 130 -10.35 10.54 -20.57
N THR A 131 -10.27 9.54 -21.43
CA THR A 131 -10.00 9.70 -22.86
C THR A 131 -11.30 10.11 -23.53
N GLY A 132 -11.65 11.38 -23.31
CA GLY A 132 -12.85 12.02 -23.80
C GLY A 132 -12.70 13.54 -23.75
N GLY A 133 -11.52 14.04 -24.11
CA GLY A 133 -11.30 15.48 -24.25
C GLY A 133 -12.13 16.08 -25.40
N ILE A 134 -12.09 17.40 -25.52
CA ILE A 134 -12.81 18.17 -26.55
C ILE A 134 -12.65 17.56 -27.96
N GLY A 135 -11.47 17.02 -28.30
CA GLY A 135 -11.22 16.37 -29.59
C GLY A 135 -12.12 15.18 -29.90
N SER A 136 -12.42 14.32 -28.92
CA SER A 136 -13.32 13.18 -29.11
C SER A 136 -14.78 13.62 -29.31
N ILE A 137 -15.21 14.66 -28.59
CA ILE A 137 -16.56 15.23 -28.72
C ILE A 137 -16.77 15.81 -30.13
N ILE A 138 -15.78 16.54 -30.65
CA ILE A 138 -15.84 17.11 -32.00
C ILE A 138 -15.96 16.02 -33.07
N VAL A 139 -15.14 14.96 -32.99
CA VAL A 139 -15.15 13.87 -33.97
C VAL A 139 -16.50 13.14 -33.97
N VAL A 140 -17.05 12.84 -32.78
CA VAL A 140 -18.37 12.21 -32.66
C VAL A 140 -19.46 13.12 -33.22
N ALA A 141 -19.44 14.42 -32.90
CA ALA A 141 -20.44 15.37 -33.40
C ALA A 141 -20.42 15.47 -34.93
N VAL A 142 -19.22 15.57 -35.55
CA VAL A 142 -19.08 15.58 -37.01
C VAL A 142 -19.57 14.27 -37.62
N GLY A 143 -19.22 13.12 -37.03
CA GLY A 143 -19.68 11.81 -37.48
C GLY A 143 -21.21 11.67 -37.45
N VAL A 144 -21.86 12.17 -36.40
CA VAL A 144 -23.33 12.18 -36.30
C VAL A 144 -23.95 13.08 -37.37
N VAL A 145 -23.41 14.28 -37.60
CA VAL A 145 -23.88 15.18 -38.65
C VAL A 145 -23.76 14.53 -40.03
N LEU A 146 -22.63 13.91 -40.34
CA LEU A 146 -22.42 13.22 -41.62
C LEU A 146 -23.39 12.03 -41.80
N ALA A 147 -23.66 11.27 -40.74
CA ALA A 147 -24.62 10.16 -40.79
C ALA A 147 -26.05 10.64 -41.04
N VAL A 148 -26.47 11.73 -40.40
CA VAL A 148 -27.78 12.35 -40.61
C VAL A 148 -27.93 12.87 -42.03
N VAL A 149 -26.91 13.57 -42.55
CA VAL A 149 -26.90 14.06 -43.94
C VAL A 149 -26.98 12.88 -44.92
N GLY A 150 -26.19 11.84 -44.72
CA GLY A 150 -26.21 10.63 -45.56
C GLY A 150 -27.57 9.94 -45.59
N LEU A 151 -28.24 9.81 -44.44
CA LEU A 151 -29.60 9.27 -44.35
C LEU A 151 -30.63 10.14 -45.10
N PHE A 152 -30.50 11.46 -45.03
CA PHE A 152 -31.40 12.40 -45.71
C PHE A 152 -31.23 12.33 -47.23
N VAL A 153 -29.99 12.25 -47.72
CA VAL A 153 -29.68 12.10 -49.15
C VAL A 153 -30.17 10.75 -49.67
N LYS A 154 -29.90 9.63 -48.98
CA LYS A 154 -30.39 8.30 -49.38
C LYS A 154 -31.92 8.27 -49.53
N ARG A 155 -32.66 8.88 -48.61
CA ARG A 155 -34.13 8.96 -48.68
C ARG A 155 -34.67 9.78 -49.86
N ARG A 156 -33.89 10.73 -50.40
CA ARG A 156 -34.25 11.50 -51.60
C ARG A 156 -33.91 10.77 -52.90
N VAL A 157 -32.85 9.95 -52.90
CA VAL A 157 -32.40 9.20 -54.09
C VAL A 157 -33.19 7.90 -54.29
N THR A 158 -33.74 7.31 -53.23
CA THR A 158 -34.59 6.10 -53.31
C THR A 158 -36.08 6.42 -53.52
N LYS A 159 -36.42 7.65 -53.92
CA LYS A 159 -37.75 8.03 -54.44
C LYS A 159 -37.67 8.23 -55.94
#